data_AF-T1BD93-F1
#
_entry.id   AF-T1BD93-F1
#
_cell.length_a   1.000
_cell.length_b   1.000
_cell.length_c   1.000
_cell.angle_alpha   90.00
_cell.angle_beta   90.00
_cell.angle_gamma   90.00
#
_symmetry.space_group_name_H-M   'P 1'
#
loop_
_entity.id
_entity.type
_entity.pdbx_description
1 polymer ?
#
loop_
_entity_poly.entity_id
_entity_poly.type
_entity_poly.pdbx_seq_one_letter_code
_entity_poly.pdbx_strand_id
1 'polypeptide(L)' 'MLETAPDIFVTGHSHTYGVERYRGVLLLNVSTWQGETEYQRMRNIVPVPARAALVDLASLAVETLDFSAGDPTVAEAGA' A
#
# COMPACT_ATOMS: atom_id res chain seq x y z
N MET A 1 -7.57 -3.34 21.86
CA MET A 1 -8.17 -2.03 21.50
C MET A 1 -7.02 -1.06 21.30
N LEU A 2 -7.07 -0.21 20.28
CA LEU A 2 -6.06 0.86 20.14
C LEU A 2 -6.35 1.93 21.18
N GLU A 3 -5.43 2.14 22.11
CA GLU A 3 -5.59 3.09 23.23
C GLU A 3 -5.36 4.55 22.79
N THR A 4 -4.66 4.75 21.69
CA THR A 4 -4.38 6.07 21.09
C THR A 4 -4.47 5.94 19.58
N ALA A 5 -5.01 6.97 18.91
CA ALA A 5 -5.05 7.01 17.46
C ALA A 5 -3.61 7.12 16.91
N PRO A 6 -3.17 6.20 16.03
CA PRO A 6 -1.84 6.29 15.44
C PRO A 6 -1.80 7.37 14.35
N ASP A 7 -0.63 7.91 14.05
CA ASP A 7 -0.44 8.80 12.90
C ASP A 7 -0.48 8.02 11.57
N ILE A 8 0.00 6.77 11.58
CA ILE A 8 0.02 5.87 10.43
C ILE A 8 -0.54 4.50 10.83
N PHE A 9 -1.51 4.01 10.07
CA PHE A 9 -2.06 2.67 10.19
C PHE A 9 -1.74 1.86 8.95
N VAL A 10 -0.87 0.86 9.11
CA VAL A 10 -0.40 0.01 8.01
C VAL A 10 -1.06 -1.36 8.07
N THR A 11 -1.64 -1.80 6.95
CA THR A 11 -2.18 -3.14 6.75
C THR A 11 -1.56 -3.82 5.55
N GLY A 12 -1.69 -5.13 5.48
CA GLY A 12 -1.34 -5.92 4.30
C GLY A 12 -2.30 -7.10 4.17
N HIS A 13 -1.78 -8.28 3.81
CA HIS A 13 -2.52 -9.55 3.69
C HIS A 13 -3.55 -9.62 2.54
N SER A 14 -4.22 -8.53 2.20
CA SER A 14 -5.13 -8.46 1.05
C SER A 14 -4.41 -8.45 -0.31
N HIS A 15 -3.09 -8.21 -0.31
CA HIS A 15 -2.23 -8.12 -1.50
C HIS A 15 -2.66 -7.01 -2.47
N THR A 16 -3.39 -6.01 -2.00
CA THR A 16 -3.78 -4.81 -2.75
C THR A 16 -2.98 -3.61 -2.25
N TYR A 17 -2.91 -2.56 -3.06
CA TYR A 17 -2.26 -1.31 -2.69
C TYR A 17 -3.29 -0.21 -2.52
N GLY A 18 -3.20 0.57 -1.46
CA GLY A 18 -4.07 1.72 -1.23
C GLY A 18 -3.49 2.68 -0.20
N VAL A 19 -3.70 3.98 -0.45
CA VAL A 19 -3.31 5.06 0.45
C VAL A 19 -4.54 5.92 0.65
N GLU A 20 -4.91 6.20 1.89
CA GLU A 20 -6.04 7.06 2.21
C GLU A 20 -5.75 7.85 3.49
N ARG A 21 -6.42 8.99 3.68
CA ARG A 21 -6.37 9.74 4.93
C ARG A 21 -7.74 9.77 5.58
N TYR A 22 -7.81 9.34 6.83
CA TYR A 22 -9.06 9.37 7.60
C TYR A 22 -8.83 10.00 8.97
N ARG A 23 -9.52 11.13 9.24
CA ARG A 23 -9.45 11.85 10.52
C ARG A 23 -8.03 12.16 11.01
N GLY A 24 -7.13 12.50 10.08
CA GLY A 24 -5.73 12.80 10.39
C GLY A 24 -4.81 11.58 10.48
N VAL A 25 -5.35 10.36 10.37
CA VAL A 25 -4.57 9.13 10.30
C VAL A 25 -4.29 8.76 8.86
N LEU A 26 -3.02 8.50 8.53
CA LEU A 26 -2.64 7.92 7.25
C LEU A 26 -2.95 6.42 7.25
N LEU A 27 -3.88 6.00 6.40
CA LEU A 27 -4.20 4.59 6.17
C LEU A 27 -3.39 4.10 4.98
N LEU A 28 -2.61 3.05 5.19
CA LEU A 28 -1.76 2.45 4.16
C LEU A 28 -2.02 0.96 4.08
N ASN A 29 -2.53 0.50 2.94
CA ASN A 29 -2.56 -0.91 2.60
C ASN A 29 -1.39 -1.22 1.67
N VAL A 30 -0.40 -1.95 2.18
CA VAL A 30 0.80 -2.28 1.41
C VAL A 30 0.53 -3.41 0.44
N SER A 31 1.13 -3.26 -0.74
CA SER A 31 1.14 -4.24 -1.81
C SER A 31 1.80 -5.55 -1.39
N THR A 32 1.91 -6.49 -2.32
CA THR A 32 2.65 -7.74 -2.11
C THR A 32 3.92 -7.79 -2.97
N TRP A 33 4.86 -8.66 -2.61
CA TRP A 33 5.97 -9.06 -3.47
C TRP A 33 5.73 -10.43 -4.12
N GLN A 34 4.56 -11.01 -3.88
CA GLN A 34 4.14 -12.30 -4.41
C GLN A 34 3.23 -12.10 -5.62
N GLY A 35 3.52 -12.80 -6.72
CA GLY A 35 2.63 -12.87 -7.87
C GLY A 35 1.29 -13.54 -7.56
N GLU A 36 0.36 -13.49 -8.52
CA GLU A 36 -0.94 -14.16 -8.40
C GLU A 36 -0.77 -15.67 -8.18
N THR A 37 -1.42 -16.18 -7.14
CA THR A 37 -1.52 -17.62 -6.86
C THR A 37 -2.77 -18.23 -7.45
N GLU A 38 -2.76 -19.55 -7.65
CA GLU A 38 -3.94 -20.29 -8.12
C GLU A 38 -5.15 -20.10 -7.19
N TYR A 39 -4.93 -20.11 -5.87
CA TYR A 39 -5.98 -19.84 -4.89
C TYR A 39 -6.58 -18.43 -5.04
N GLN A 40 -5.75 -17.41 -5.27
CA GLN A 40 -6.24 -16.04 -5.52
C GLN A 40 -7.06 -15.97 -6.81
N ARG A 41 -6.59 -16.60 -7.89
CA ARG A 41 -7.31 -16.67 -9.15
C ARG A 41 -8.67 -17.36 -8.99
N MET A 42 -8.72 -18.49 -8.29
CA MET A 42 -9.95 -19.21 -7.98
C MET A 42 -10.97 -18.39 -7.17
N ARG A 43 -10.49 -17.39 -6.42
CA ARG A 43 -11.32 -16.53 -5.56
C ARG A 43 -11.51 -15.13 -6.12
N ASN A 44 -11.14 -14.90 -7.38
CA ASN A 44 -11.22 -13.61 -8.07
C ASN A 44 -10.48 -12.48 -7.33
N ILE A 45 -9.37 -12.80 -6.66
CA ILE A 45 -8.49 -11.85 -6.00
C ILE A 45 -7.40 -11.44 -7.00
N VAL A 46 -7.34 -10.15 -7.33
CA VAL A 46 -6.31 -9.59 -8.21
C VAL A 46 -5.28 -8.87 -7.36
N PRO A 47 -4.11 -9.48 -7.08
CA PRO A 47 -3.08 -8.83 -6.30
C PRO A 47 -2.39 -7.74 -7.11
N VAL A 48 -1.84 -6.77 -6.41
CA VAL A 48 -0.96 -5.74 -6.95
C VAL A 48 0.45 -6.09 -6.46
N PRO A 49 1.28 -6.79 -7.25
CA PRO A 49 2.65 -7.06 -6.86
C PRO A 49 3.56 -5.85 -7.11
N ALA A 50 4.70 -5.83 -6.42
CA ALA A 50 5.83 -4.95 -6.71
C ALA A 50 5.57 -3.44 -6.55
N ARG A 51 4.65 -3.04 -5.66
CA ARG A 51 4.50 -1.64 -5.24
C ARG A 51 4.96 -1.45 -3.80
N ALA A 52 5.73 -0.40 -3.55
CA ALA A 52 6.10 0.04 -2.22
C ALA A 52 5.56 1.45 -1.95
N ALA A 53 5.32 1.77 -0.68
CA ALA A 53 4.98 3.11 -0.25
C ALA A 53 6.18 3.72 0.48
N LEU A 54 6.67 4.85 -0.02
CA LEU A 54 7.66 5.68 0.64
C LEU A 54 6.92 6.79 1.38
N VAL A 55 7.11 6.89 2.69
CA VAL A 55 6.41 7.86 3.54
C VAL A 55 7.41 8.83 4.15
N ASP A 56 7.19 10.12 3.94
CA ASP A 56 7.87 11.17 4.69
C ASP A 56 7.25 11.28 6.08
N LEU A 57 8.01 11.01 7.13
CA LEU A 57 7.51 11.03 8.51
C LEU A 57 7.22 12.43 9.06
N ALA A 58 7.77 13.50 8.45
CA ALA A 58 7.54 14.87 8.89
C ALA A 58 6.23 15.44 8.31
N SER A 59 5.97 15.16 7.03
CA SER A 59 4.78 15.68 6.31
C SER A 59 3.66 14.63 6.16
N LEU A 60 3.95 13.36 6.44
CA LEU A 60 3.13 12.20 6.12
C LEU A 60 2.81 12.07 4.61
N ALA A 61 3.56 12.74 3.73
CA ALA A 61 3.44 12.57 2.29
C ALA A 61 3.81 11.13 1.89
N VAL A 62 3.09 10.60 0.89
CA VAL A 62 3.28 9.22 0.43
C VAL A 62 3.57 9.21 -1.07
N GLU A 63 4.69 8.59 -1.42
CA GLU A 63 5.09 8.30 -2.78
C GLU A 63 4.96 6.80 -3.05
N THR A 64 4.36 6.43 -4.18
CA THR A 64 4.27 5.04 -4.62
C THR A 64 5.46 4.71 -5.51
N LEU A 65 6.22 3.68 -5.14
CA LEU A 65 7.31 3.15 -5.94
C LEU A 65 6.82 1.88 -6.66
N ASP A 66 6.78 1.90 -8.00
CA ASP A 66 6.38 0.75 -8.81
C ASP A 66 7.59 0.04 -9.42
N PHE A 67 7.85 -1.19 -8.99
CA PHE A 67 8.97 -2.03 -9.43
C PHE A 67 8.54 -3.09 -10.48
N SER A 68 7.32 -3.02 -11.01
CA SER A 68 6.81 -4.02 -11.95
C SER A 68 7.49 -3.96 -13.34
N ALA A 69 8.09 -2.83 -13.71
CA ALA A 69 8.63 -2.59 -15.04
C ALA A 69 10.18 -2.49 -15.12
N GLY A 70 10.91 -2.97 -14.10
CA GLY A 70 12.38 -3.00 -14.09
C GLY A 70 13.01 -1.69 -13.59
N ASP A 71 12.57 -0.54 -14.11
CA ASP A 71 12.93 0.77 -13.56
C ASP A 71 11.85 1.25 -12.59
N PRO A 72 12.20 1.60 -11.32
CA PRO A 72 11.22 2.06 -10.36
C PRO A 72 10.68 3.44 -10.73
N THR A 73 9.41 3.52 -11.10
CA THR A 73 8.74 4.81 -11.32
C THR A 73 8.10 5.30 -10.02
N VAL A 74 8.35 6.56 -9.69
CA VAL A 74 7.70 7.25 -8.57
C VAL A 74 6.38 7.83 -9.06
N ALA A 75 5.27 7.37 -8.51
CA ALA A 75 3.94 7.94 -8.72
C ALA A 75 3.45 8.56 -7.41
N GLU A 76 3.00 9.81 -7.43
CA GLU A 76 2.37 10.39 -6.25
C GLU A 76 1.07 9.64 -5.95
N ALA A 77 0.89 9.23 -4.69
CA ALA A 77 -0.36 8.64 -4.26
C ALA A 77 -1.43 9.74 -4.28
N GLY A 78 -2.21 9.76 -5.37
CA GLY A 78 -3.27 10.74 -5.61
C GLY A 78 -4.31 10.76 -4.50
N ALA A 79 -4.76 11.99 -4.21
CA ALA A 79 -5.71 12.40 -3.17
C ALA A 79 -7.04 11.65 -3.15
#